data_AF-A0A388L374-F1
#
_entry.id   AF-A0A388L374-F1
#
_cell.length_a   1.000
_cell.length_b   1.000
_cell.length_c   1.000
_cell.angle_alpha   90.00
_cell.angle_beta   90.00
_cell.angle_gamma   90.00
#
_symmetry.space_group_name_H-M   'P 1'
#
loop_
_entity.id
_entity.type
_entity.pdbx_description
1 polymer ?
#
loop_
_entity_poly.entity_id
_entity_poly.type
_entity_poly.pdbx_seq_one_letter_code
_entity_poly.pdbx_strand_id
1 'polypeptide(L)'
;MQTTIRKWIDNDEQKKLDNFDTTQTLHDACLEVANAKPKVKLPTYKRMRTVMLDYIFLKVQKSINPLTVCWDKTGFTFIIDGSTDRKEPAGHEFPSSGGERSSFRDHATTLAKLWEQVMREVRFKRINAIYTENVEVDKKAVQILERRTERDVARIPRVSSSLSCGAHCCGLLLKDLSSLPWVKDTVKTTDMIVKCIRNHHATHGLMISIDDSLSLLRPTKVKFGSVYQMLQRLAGREEVLNEMVDGGCAVTWRALRWSGQKLQKKNDLVYYIVRSESWWDTVRKIVAIMEAVYNLLKRMDREGVSPTILVEFGDLIARKLANGVLTKKEKEDVMDKVKNRVQTM
;
A
#
# COMPACT_ATOMS: atom_id res chain seq x y z
N MET A 1 -22.18 -31.43 -19.18
CA MET A 1 -21.14 -30.59 -18.54
C MET A 1 -20.30 -31.35 -17.49
N GLN A 2 -20.74 -32.49 -16.94
CA GLN A 2 -19.94 -33.31 -16.00
C GLN A 2 -18.88 -34.22 -16.66
N THR A 3 -19.03 -34.57 -17.94
CA THR A 3 -18.14 -35.50 -18.66
C THR A 3 -16.80 -34.88 -19.08
N THR A 4 -16.72 -33.56 -19.23
CA THR A 4 -15.48 -32.86 -19.60
C THR A 4 -14.55 -32.63 -18.40
N ILE A 5 -15.11 -32.53 -17.20
CA ILE A 5 -14.37 -32.26 -15.95
C ILE A 5 -13.56 -33.48 -15.50
N ARG A 6 -14.08 -34.70 -15.68
CA ARG A 6 -13.33 -35.93 -15.34
C ARG A 6 -12.06 -36.10 -16.17
N LYS A 7 -12.06 -35.70 -17.45
CA LYS A 7 -10.87 -35.77 -18.32
C LYS A 7 -9.76 -34.78 -17.93
N TRP A 8 -10.05 -33.74 -17.14
CA TRP A 8 -9.06 -32.74 -16.71
C TRP A 8 -8.34 -33.14 -15.41
N ILE A 9 -8.98 -33.97 -14.57
CA ILE A 9 -8.39 -34.46 -13.33
C ILE A 9 -7.25 -35.46 -13.61
N ASP A 10 -7.27 -36.16 -14.75
CA ASP A 10 -6.28 -37.20 -15.09
C ASP A 10 -5.09 -36.72 -15.96
N ASN A 11 -5.01 -35.43 -16.32
CA ASN A 11 -3.93 -34.91 -17.16
C ASN A 11 -2.95 -34.05 -16.35
N ASP A 12 -2.02 -34.70 -15.66
CA ASP A 12 -1.06 -34.04 -14.75
C ASP A 12 -0.07 -33.09 -15.43
N GLU A 13 0.14 -33.21 -16.74
CA GLU A 13 0.99 -32.27 -17.50
C GLU A 13 0.35 -30.88 -17.67
N GLN A 14 -0.99 -30.78 -17.70
CA GLN A 14 -1.67 -29.49 -17.85
C GLN A 14 -1.84 -28.74 -16.52
N LYS A 15 -1.87 -29.43 -15.37
CA LYS A 15 -1.99 -28.78 -14.05
C LYS A 15 -0.74 -27.99 -13.65
N LYS A 16 0.44 -28.36 -14.16
CA LYS A 16 1.71 -27.69 -13.83
C LYS A 16 1.84 -26.32 -14.49
N LEU A 17 1.21 -26.12 -15.64
CA LEU A 17 1.22 -24.87 -16.40
C LEU A 17 0.38 -23.74 -15.77
N ASP A 18 -0.47 -24.01 -14.78
CA ASP A 18 -1.43 -23.02 -14.26
C ASP A 18 -1.04 -22.40 -12.89
N ASN A 19 0.12 -22.73 -12.33
CA ASN A 19 0.55 -22.25 -11.01
C ASN A 19 1.75 -21.29 -11.07
N PHE A 20 1.62 -20.21 -11.83
CA PHE A 20 2.65 -19.17 -11.98
C PHE A 20 2.71 -18.21 -10.78
N ASP A 21 3.17 -18.69 -9.63
CA ASP A 21 3.41 -17.82 -8.46
C ASP A 21 4.83 -17.21 -8.44
N THR A 22 5.75 -17.62 -9.34
CA THR A 22 7.11 -17.08 -9.43
C THR A 22 7.66 -16.97 -10.86
N THR A 23 8.64 -16.08 -11.07
CA THR A 23 9.41 -15.94 -12.31
C THR A 23 10.06 -17.25 -12.76
N GLN A 24 10.41 -18.13 -11.82
CA GLN A 24 10.96 -19.46 -12.10
C GLN A 24 9.91 -20.37 -12.74
N THR A 25 8.67 -20.36 -12.23
CA THR A 25 7.61 -21.19 -12.80
C THR A 25 7.27 -20.77 -14.23
N LEU A 26 7.28 -19.45 -14.51
CA LEU A 26 7.13 -18.90 -15.88
C LEU A 26 8.24 -19.38 -16.81
N HIS A 27 9.49 -19.34 -16.33
CA HIS A 27 10.64 -19.83 -17.07
C HIS A 27 10.53 -21.33 -17.39
N ASP A 28 10.12 -22.14 -16.42
CA ASP A 28 10.01 -23.60 -16.58
C ASP A 28 8.87 -23.98 -17.53
N ALA A 29 7.73 -23.29 -17.49
CA ALA A 29 6.65 -23.49 -18.46
C ALA A 29 7.03 -23.05 -19.87
N CYS A 30 7.79 -21.96 -20.02
CA CYS A 30 8.32 -21.54 -21.31
C CYS A 30 9.26 -22.59 -21.90
N LEU A 31 10.09 -23.22 -21.07
CA LEU A 31 10.95 -24.34 -21.48
C LEU A 31 10.14 -25.58 -21.87
N GLU A 32 9.10 -25.95 -21.12
CA GLU A 32 8.22 -27.07 -21.48
C GLU A 32 7.48 -26.83 -22.81
N VAL A 33 6.98 -25.62 -23.04
CA VAL A 33 6.34 -25.23 -24.31
C VAL A 33 7.36 -25.24 -25.46
N ALA A 34 8.60 -24.80 -25.22
CA ALA A 34 9.67 -24.83 -26.22
C ALA A 34 10.13 -26.26 -26.55
N ASN A 35 10.12 -27.17 -25.57
CA ASN A 35 10.47 -28.58 -25.73
C ASN A 35 9.34 -29.40 -26.38
N ALA A 36 8.09 -28.95 -26.27
CA ALA A 36 6.98 -29.53 -27.00
C ALA A 36 7.01 -29.09 -28.48
N LYS A 37 7.36 -30.02 -29.38
CA LYS A 37 7.38 -29.87 -30.85
C LYS A 37 6.15 -29.07 -31.39
N PRO A 38 6.24 -28.41 -32.57
CA PRO A 38 5.41 -27.25 -32.99
C PRO A 38 3.89 -27.47 -33.20
N LYS A 39 3.31 -28.55 -32.66
CA LYS A 39 1.89 -28.88 -32.76
C LYS A 39 1.06 -28.55 -31.51
N VAL A 40 1.66 -27.98 -30.45
CA VAL A 40 0.88 -27.56 -29.27
C VAL A 40 0.15 -26.26 -29.58
N LYS A 41 -1.16 -26.37 -29.84
CA LYS A 41 -2.03 -25.21 -29.99
C LYS A 41 -2.23 -24.57 -28.62
N LEU A 42 -1.61 -23.42 -28.41
CA LEU A 42 -1.75 -22.67 -27.16
C LEU A 42 -3.24 -22.38 -26.86
N PRO A 43 -3.65 -22.43 -25.58
CA PRO A 43 -5.01 -22.06 -25.21
C PRO A 43 -5.27 -20.60 -25.63
N THR A 44 -6.48 -20.31 -26.07
CA THR A 44 -6.87 -18.92 -26.33
C THR A 44 -7.04 -18.17 -25.00
N TYR A 45 -6.86 -16.85 -25.01
CA TYR A 45 -7.08 -15.99 -23.85
C TYR A 45 -8.44 -16.25 -23.18
N LYS A 46 -9.51 -16.39 -23.98
CA LYS A 46 -10.86 -16.68 -23.47
C LYS A 46 -10.91 -18.00 -22.69
N ARG A 47 -10.19 -19.01 -23.15
CA ARG A 47 -10.13 -20.33 -22.49
C ARG A 47 -9.30 -20.29 -21.22
N MET A 48 -8.13 -19.63 -21.25
CA MET A 48 -7.31 -19.43 -20.03
C MET A 48 -8.08 -18.67 -18.97
N ARG A 49 -8.76 -17.57 -19.34
CA ARG A 49 -9.54 -16.75 -18.40
C ARG A 49 -10.59 -17.57 -17.66
N THR A 50 -11.36 -18.40 -18.36
CA THR A 50 -12.41 -19.22 -17.71
C THR A 50 -11.80 -20.32 -16.84
N VAL A 51 -10.82 -21.06 -17.35
CA VAL A 51 -10.19 -22.17 -16.62
C VAL A 51 -9.45 -21.68 -15.38
N MET A 52 -8.69 -20.59 -15.49
CA MET A 52 -7.99 -20.00 -14.35
C MET A 52 -8.97 -19.47 -13.31
N LEU A 53 -10.08 -18.85 -13.74
CA LEU A 53 -11.10 -18.36 -12.81
C LEU A 53 -11.76 -19.52 -12.05
N ASP A 54 -12.10 -20.61 -12.74
CA ASP A 54 -12.65 -21.82 -12.11
C ASP A 54 -11.63 -22.47 -11.15
N TYR A 55 -10.36 -22.54 -11.55
CA TYR A 55 -9.27 -23.07 -10.72
C TYR A 55 -9.06 -22.23 -9.45
N ILE A 56 -8.97 -20.90 -9.59
CA ILE A 56 -8.83 -19.98 -8.46
C ILE A 56 -10.05 -20.10 -7.55
N PHE A 57 -11.26 -20.14 -8.12
CA PHE A 57 -12.49 -20.34 -7.36
C PHE A 57 -12.44 -21.63 -6.53
N LEU A 58 -12.07 -22.77 -7.15
CA LEU A 58 -11.95 -24.05 -6.44
C LEU A 58 -10.84 -24.05 -5.39
N LYS A 59 -9.69 -23.41 -5.67
CA LYS A 59 -8.57 -23.28 -4.72
C LYS A 59 -8.98 -22.46 -3.50
N VAL A 60 -9.66 -21.33 -3.72
CA VAL A 60 -10.21 -20.48 -2.66
C VAL A 60 -11.28 -21.23 -1.88
N GLN A 61 -12.23 -21.89 -2.57
CA GLN A 61 -13.29 -22.67 -1.93
C GLN A 61 -12.73 -23.79 -1.05
N LYS A 62 -11.73 -24.54 -1.54
CA LYS A 62 -11.06 -25.60 -0.77
C LYS A 62 -10.34 -25.04 0.47
N SER A 63 -9.79 -23.83 0.38
CA SER A 63 -9.12 -23.17 1.50
C SER A 63 -10.11 -22.62 2.53
N ILE A 64 -11.30 -22.19 2.09
CA ILE A 64 -12.36 -21.65 2.95
C ILE A 64 -13.15 -22.78 3.65
N ASN A 65 -13.37 -23.92 2.98
CA ASN A 65 -14.20 -25.02 3.49
C ASN A 65 -13.86 -25.47 4.94
N PRO A 66 -12.57 -25.68 5.32
CA PRO A 66 -12.20 -26.01 6.69
C PRO A 66 -12.57 -24.92 7.71
N LEU A 67 -12.49 -23.64 7.31
CA LEU A 67 -12.84 -22.50 8.16
C LEU A 67 -14.36 -22.41 8.39
N THR A 68 -15.16 -22.85 7.41
CA THR A 68 -16.63 -22.77 7.50
C THR A 68 -17.24 -23.66 8.59
N VAL A 69 -16.53 -24.71 9.01
CA VAL A 69 -16.99 -25.65 10.05
C VAL A 69 -17.16 -24.97 11.40
N CYS A 70 -16.34 -23.95 11.70
CA CYS A 70 -16.36 -23.24 12.97
C CYS A 70 -17.26 -21.99 12.95
N TRP A 71 -17.72 -21.54 11.79
CA TRP A 71 -18.48 -20.28 11.67
C TRP A 71 -19.79 -20.26 12.44
N ASP A 72 -20.44 -21.42 12.64
CA ASP A 72 -21.66 -21.49 13.47
C ASP A 72 -21.37 -21.29 14.97
N LYS A 73 -20.12 -21.49 15.41
CA LYS A 73 -19.70 -21.36 16.82
C LYS A 73 -18.97 -20.06 17.10
N THR A 74 -18.06 -19.66 16.21
CA THR A 74 -17.20 -18.48 16.41
C THR A 74 -17.70 -17.26 15.67
N GLY A 75 -18.58 -17.42 14.67
CA GLY A 75 -18.87 -16.40 13.67
C GLY A 75 -17.64 -15.99 12.86
N PHE A 76 -17.79 -14.97 12.02
CA PHE A 76 -16.69 -14.34 11.29
C PHE A 76 -16.87 -12.83 11.14
N THR A 77 -15.76 -12.11 10.96
CA THR A 77 -15.72 -10.65 10.76
C THR A 77 -15.47 -10.34 9.29
N PHE A 78 -16.28 -9.45 8.73
CA PHE A 78 -16.13 -9.00 7.36
C PHE A 78 -15.26 -7.74 7.32
N ILE A 79 -14.06 -7.81 6.76
CA ILE A 79 -13.15 -6.67 6.62
C ILE A 79 -13.21 -6.18 5.17
N ILE A 80 -13.54 -4.91 4.98
CA ILE A 80 -13.63 -4.27 3.68
C ILE A 80 -12.52 -3.24 3.59
N ASP A 81 -11.57 -3.51 2.67
CA ASP A 81 -10.47 -2.61 2.35
C ASP A 81 -10.85 -1.72 1.16
N GLY A 82 -10.68 -0.41 1.33
CA GLY A 82 -11.14 0.61 0.39
C GLY A 82 -10.00 1.18 -0.43
N SER A 83 -9.56 0.50 -1.49
CA SER A 83 -8.53 1.07 -2.37
C SER A 83 -9.16 1.97 -3.45
N THR A 84 -8.72 3.23 -3.55
CA THR A 84 -9.03 4.09 -4.71
C THR A 84 -7.90 4.01 -5.73
N ASP A 85 -8.01 3.08 -6.67
CA ASP A 85 -7.12 3.06 -7.83
C ASP A 85 -7.41 4.27 -8.73
N ARG A 86 -6.44 5.19 -8.82
CA ARG A 86 -6.48 6.37 -9.72
C ARG A 86 -5.73 6.14 -11.03
N LYS A 87 -5.32 4.91 -11.32
CA LYS A 87 -4.69 4.61 -12.61
C LYS A 87 -5.79 4.26 -13.62
N GLU A 88 -6.00 5.24 -14.49
CA GLU A 88 -6.83 5.25 -15.71
C GLU A 88 -8.33 5.47 -15.53
N PRO A 89 -8.91 6.54 -16.12
CA PRO A 89 -10.34 6.55 -16.43
C PRO A 89 -10.58 5.42 -17.41
N ALA A 90 -11.38 4.43 -17.01
CA ALA A 90 -11.87 3.42 -17.92
C ALA A 90 -12.51 4.12 -19.12
N GLY A 91 -11.87 3.99 -20.28
CA GLY A 91 -12.46 4.36 -21.55
C GLY A 91 -13.63 3.45 -21.81
N HIS A 92 -14.82 3.84 -21.41
CA HIS A 92 -16.09 3.45 -21.99
C HIS A 92 -16.94 4.72 -22.07
N GLU A 93 -17.13 5.19 -23.29
CA GLU A 93 -18.02 6.29 -23.64
C GLU A 93 -19.45 5.98 -23.19
N PHE A 94 -20.03 6.88 -22.40
CA PHE A 94 -21.46 7.20 -22.46
C PHE A 94 -21.60 8.69 -22.13
N PRO A 95 -22.10 9.54 -23.04
CA PRO A 95 -22.33 10.93 -22.74
C PRO A 95 -23.64 11.04 -21.97
N SER A 96 -23.58 11.58 -20.76
CA SER A 96 -24.70 12.37 -20.24
C SER A 96 -24.17 13.44 -19.30
N SER A 97 -24.45 14.65 -19.76
CA SER A 97 -24.22 15.94 -19.13
C SER A 97 -24.55 15.98 -17.64
N GLY A 98 -23.69 16.66 -16.88
CA GLY A 98 -24.06 17.34 -15.64
C GLY A 98 -23.99 16.50 -14.37
N GLY A 99 -22.96 16.76 -13.56
CA GLY A 99 -22.99 16.56 -12.12
C GLY A 99 -22.00 15.54 -11.59
N GLU A 100 -20.87 16.03 -11.05
CA GLU A 100 -19.88 15.27 -10.26
C GLU A 100 -20.45 14.62 -8.97
N ARG A 101 -21.78 14.63 -8.77
CA ARG A 101 -22.50 14.04 -7.63
C ARG A 101 -23.22 12.73 -7.96
N SER A 102 -23.45 12.39 -9.23
CA SER A 102 -24.15 11.15 -9.63
C SER A 102 -23.23 9.93 -9.54
N SER A 103 -22.01 10.02 -10.07
CA SER A 103 -21.05 8.90 -10.12
C SER A 103 -20.77 8.31 -8.73
N PHE A 104 -20.55 9.14 -7.71
CA PHE A 104 -20.18 8.68 -6.37
C PHE A 104 -21.30 7.90 -5.66
N ARG A 105 -22.56 8.28 -5.90
CA ARG A 105 -23.74 7.61 -5.30
C ARG A 105 -24.01 6.28 -5.99
N ASP A 106 -23.77 6.21 -7.30
CA ASP A 106 -23.94 5.00 -8.10
C ASP A 106 -22.87 3.96 -7.76
N HIS A 107 -21.63 4.37 -7.49
CA HIS A 107 -20.56 3.49 -7.02
C HIS A 107 -20.87 2.91 -5.63
N ALA A 108 -21.25 3.75 -4.66
CA ALA A 108 -21.64 3.29 -3.32
C ALA A 108 -22.85 2.33 -3.36
N THR A 109 -23.82 2.58 -4.24
CA THR A 109 -24.98 1.71 -4.44
C THR A 109 -24.59 0.36 -5.04
N THR A 110 -23.63 0.36 -5.98
CA THR A 110 -23.12 -0.86 -6.63
C THR A 110 -22.32 -1.71 -5.64
N LEU A 111 -21.46 -1.07 -4.84
CA LEU A 111 -20.72 -1.72 -3.75
C LEU A 111 -21.66 -2.32 -2.71
N ALA A 112 -22.69 -1.57 -2.28
CA ALA A 112 -23.69 -2.06 -1.34
C ALA A 112 -24.38 -3.33 -1.88
N LYS A 113 -24.81 -3.35 -3.15
CA LYS A 113 -25.42 -4.55 -3.76
C LYS A 113 -24.46 -5.74 -3.79
N LEU A 114 -23.19 -5.49 -4.14
CA LEU A 114 -22.17 -6.54 -4.19
C LEU A 114 -21.92 -7.14 -2.80
N TRP A 115 -21.76 -6.29 -1.78
CA TRP A 115 -21.55 -6.75 -0.41
C TRP A 115 -22.78 -7.52 0.10
N GLU A 116 -23.99 -7.06 -0.20
CA GLU A 116 -25.21 -7.78 0.14
C GLU A 116 -25.26 -9.17 -0.49
N GLN A 117 -24.87 -9.30 -1.77
CA GLN A 117 -24.81 -10.59 -2.45
C GLN A 117 -23.82 -11.54 -1.76
N VAL A 118 -22.62 -11.07 -1.46
CA VAL A 118 -21.60 -11.87 -0.75
C VAL A 118 -22.11 -12.27 0.64
N MET A 119 -22.70 -11.36 1.40
CA MET A 119 -23.22 -11.67 2.74
C MET A 119 -24.40 -12.66 2.72
N ARG A 120 -25.22 -12.64 1.65
CA ARG A 120 -26.28 -13.65 1.43
C ARG A 120 -25.70 -15.04 1.20
N GLU A 121 -24.65 -15.15 0.38
CA GLU A 121 -23.97 -16.42 0.10
C GLU A 121 -23.37 -17.05 1.37
N VAL A 122 -22.84 -16.22 2.28
CA VAL A 122 -22.21 -16.68 3.53
C VAL A 122 -23.20 -16.80 4.71
N ARG A 123 -24.47 -16.42 4.50
CA ARG A 123 -25.56 -16.31 5.49
C ARG A 123 -25.29 -15.28 6.60
N PHE A 124 -26.10 -14.23 6.64
CA PHE A 124 -25.99 -13.11 7.59
C PHE A 124 -25.85 -13.48 9.07
N LYS A 125 -26.47 -14.57 9.52
CA LYS A 125 -26.47 -15.00 10.94
C LYS A 125 -25.10 -15.39 11.49
N ARG A 126 -24.12 -15.63 10.60
CA ARG A 126 -22.75 -16.03 10.97
C ARG A 126 -21.77 -14.84 11.01
N ILE A 127 -22.23 -13.64 10.66
CA ILE A 127 -21.39 -12.43 10.65
C ILE A 127 -21.46 -11.77 12.04
N ASN A 128 -20.33 -11.67 12.71
CA ASN A 128 -20.23 -11.03 14.03
C ASN A 128 -20.00 -9.53 13.94
N ALA A 129 -19.25 -9.08 12.93
CA ALA A 129 -18.96 -7.68 12.73
C ALA A 129 -18.63 -7.38 11.27
N ILE A 130 -18.91 -6.15 10.85
CA ILE A 130 -18.44 -5.59 9.58
C ILE A 130 -17.51 -4.44 9.91
N TYR A 131 -16.30 -4.50 9.37
CA TYR A 131 -15.26 -3.49 9.47
C TYR A 131 -15.05 -2.87 8.08
N THR A 132 -15.11 -1.55 7.98
CA THR A 132 -14.89 -0.80 6.73
C THR A 132 -13.87 0.29 6.93
N GLU A 133 -12.97 0.51 5.96
CA GLU A 133 -12.09 1.67 6.01
C GLU A 133 -12.89 2.99 5.87
N ASN A 134 -12.36 4.08 6.44
CA ASN A 134 -12.96 5.43 6.48
C ASN A 134 -12.92 6.13 5.09
N VAL A 135 -13.34 5.43 4.04
CA VAL A 135 -13.51 6.00 2.70
C VAL A 135 -14.96 6.45 2.54
N GLU A 136 -15.17 7.67 2.03
CA GLU A 136 -16.51 8.27 1.91
C GLU A 136 -17.49 7.45 1.04
N VAL A 137 -16.97 6.65 0.11
CA VAL A 137 -17.76 5.72 -0.70
C VAL A 137 -18.28 4.57 0.18
N ASP A 138 -17.42 4.00 1.00
CA ASP A 138 -17.72 2.85 1.85
C ASP A 138 -18.70 3.23 2.96
N LYS A 139 -18.54 4.42 3.57
CA LYS A 139 -19.54 4.96 4.52
C LYS A 139 -20.93 5.03 3.90
N LYS A 140 -21.03 5.52 2.67
CA LYS A 140 -22.31 5.62 1.95
C LYS A 140 -22.84 4.25 1.58
N ALA A 141 -21.99 3.30 1.18
CA ALA A 141 -22.39 1.93 0.90
C ALA A 141 -22.93 1.23 2.15
N VAL A 142 -22.29 1.42 3.31
CA VAL A 142 -22.77 0.95 4.62
C VAL A 142 -24.13 1.56 4.95
N GLN A 143 -24.29 2.88 4.83
CA GLN A 143 -25.58 3.54 5.06
C GLN A 143 -26.68 3.05 4.12
N ILE A 144 -26.33 2.70 2.87
CA ILE A 144 -27.27 2.12 1.91
C ILE A 144 -27.65 0.69 2.32
N LEU A 145 -26.69 -0.12 2.77
CA LEU A 145 -26.96 -1.46 3.31
C LEU A 145 -27.87 -1.41 4.53
N GLU A 146 -27.62 -0.49 5.47
CA GLU A 146 -28.46 -0.28 6.66
C GLU A 146 -29.93 -0.05 6.32
N ARG A 147 -30.18 0.72 5.23
CA ARG A 147 -31.54 1.05 4.80
C ARG A 147 -32.21 -0.04 3.98
N ARG A 148 -31.44 -0.96 3.38
CA ARG A 148 -31.94 -1.92 2.38
C ARG A 148 -32.16 -3.33 2.92
N THR A 149 -31.51 -3.70 4.02
CA THR A 149 -31.45 -5.12 4.42
C THR A 149 -32.35 -5.46 5.62
N GLU A 150 -32.82 -6.72 5.65
CA GLU A 150 -33.72 -7.29 6.67
C GLU A 150 -33.22 -7.11 8.12
N ARG A 151 -34.12 -7.23 9.10
CA ARG A 151 -33.85 -7.08 10.55
C ARG A 151 -32.61 -7.83 11.07
N ASP A 152 -32.24 -8.94 10.43
CA ASP A 152 -31.07 -9.75 10.80
C ASP A 152 -29.73 -9.05 10.51
N VAL A 153 -29.68 -8.17 9.52
CA VAL A 153 -28.48 -7.44 9.11
C VAL A 153 -28.31 -6.13 9.87
N ALA A 154 -29.42 -5.51 10.27
CA ALA A 154 -29.42 -4.38 11.19
C ALA A 154 -28.91 -4.77 12.60
N ARG A 155 -28.99 -6.06 12.96
CA ARG A 155 -28.52 -6.59 14.25
C ARG A 155 -27.03 -6.91 14.31
N ILE A 156 -26.34 -7.01 13.17
CA ILE A 156 -24.89 -7.24 13.15
C ILE A 156 -24.20 -5.99 13.70
N PRO A 157 -23.40 -6.09 14.78
CA PRO A 157 -22.58 -4.99 15.27
C PRO A 157 -21.69 -4.45 14.14
N ARG A 158 -21.92 -3.20 13.72
CA ARG A 158 -21.04 -2.52 12.77
C ARG A 158 -20.10 -1.62 13.54
N VAL A 159 -18.81 -1.89 13.42
CA VAL A 159 -17.78 -0.99 13.94
C VAL A 159 -17.55 0.08 12.87
N SER A 160 -18.49 1.02 12.78
CA SER A 160 -18.37 2.21 11.95
C SER A 160 -17.31 3.13 12.56
N SER A 161 -16.09 3.10 12.02
CA SER A 161 -15.01 4.10 12.06
C SER A 161 -14.63 4.83 13.36
N SER A 162 -15.23 4.54 14.53
CA SER A 162 -14.71 5.07 15.81
C SER A 162 -13.57 4.21 16.34
N LEU A 163 -13.54 2.91 16.01
CA LEU A 163 -12.38 2.06 16.23
C LEU A 163 -11.58 2.01 14.93
N SER A 164 -10.72 3.00 14.68
CA SER A 164 -9.79 2.93 13.54
C SER A 164 -8.94 1.66 13.65
N CYS A 165 -8.90 0.82 12.61
CA CYS A 165 -7.96 -0.29 12.49
C CYS A 165 -6.57 0.20 12.85
N GLY A 166 -5.82 -0.59 13.61
CA GLY A 166 -4.48 -0.18 14.04
C GLY A 166 -3.56 0.17 12.86
N ALA A 167 -3.75 -0.44 11.69
CA ALA A 167 -3.05 -0.05 10.47
C ALA A 167 -3.42 1.36 10.00
N HIS A 168 -4.71 1.70 9.99
CA HIS A 168 -5.19 3.04 9.66
C HIS A 168 -4.64 4.08 10.66
N CYS A 169 -4.60 3.75 11.95
CA CYS A 169 -4.04 4.63 12.96
C CYS A 169 -2.53 4.83 12.84
N CYS A 170 -1.77 3.76 12.56
CA CYS A 170 -0.34 3.88 12.25
C CYS A 170 -0.13 4.77 11.02
N GLY A 171 -0.97 4.62 10.00
CA GLY A 171 -0.98 5.45 8.81
C GLY A 171 -1.23 6.94 9.10
N LEU A 172 -2.23 7.24 9.94
CA LEU A 172 -2.53 8.60 10.39
C LEU A 172 -1.43 9.16 11.29
N LEU A 173 -0.82 8.35 12.16
CA LEU A 173 0.29 8.78 13.00
C LEU A 173 1.51 9.14 12.15
N LEU A 174 1.87 8.33 11.15
CA LEU A 174 2.95 8.68 10.20
C LEU A 174 2.68 10.02 9.51
N LYS A 175 1.42 10.30 9.17
CA LYS A 175 1.00 11.58 8.59
C LYS A 175 1.16 12.73 9.59
N ASP A 176 0.75 12.54 10.85
CA ASP A 176 0.88 13.57 11.89
C ASP A 176 2.33 13.88 12.23
N LEU A 177 3.18 12.84 12.32
CA LEU A 177 4.63 12.99 12.51
C LEU A 177 5.24 13.79 11.35
N SER A 178 4.86 13.48 10.11
CA SER A 178 5.31 14.25 8.93
C SER A 178 4.82 15.70 8.91
N SER A 179 3.80 16.02 9.72
CA SER A 179 3.19 17.35 9.80
C SER A 179 3.79 18.19 10.94
N LEU A 180 4.62 17.62 11.81
CA LEU A 180 5.32 18.37 12.87
C LEU A 180 6.21 19.46 12.24
N PRO A 181 6.26 20.68 12.77
CA PRO A 181 6.96 21.79 12.14
C PRO A 181 8.43 21.49 11.78
N TRP A 182 9.17 20.88 12.71
CA TRP A 182 10.57 20.51 12.53
C TRP A 182 10.80 19.32 11.58
N VAL A 183 9.78 18.47 11.36
CA VAL A 183 9.82 17.36 10.39
C VAL A 183 9.41 17.83 9.00
N LYS A 184 8.39 18.69 8.95
CA LYS A 184 7.72 19.14 7.73
C LYS A 184 8.69 19.82 6.76
N ASP A 185 9.62 20.62 7.28
CA ASP A 185 10.59 21.31 6.44
C ASP A 185 11.64 20.32 5.88
N THR A 186 12.09 19.35 6.67
CA THR A 186 12.94 18.25 6.18
C THR A 186 12.24 17.42 5.10
N VAL A 187 10.94 17.14 5.26
CA VAL A 187 10.12 16.42 4.26
C VAL A 187 10.04 17.21 2.94
N LYS A 188 9.82 18.53 3.00
CA LYS A 188 9.78 19.37 1.79
C LYS A 188 11.15 19.41 1.09
N THR A 189 12.22 19.55 1.85
CA THR A 189 13.59 19.55 1.33
C THR A 189 13.93 18.21 0.66
N THR A 190 13.57 17.10 1.31
CA THR A 190 13.72 15.74 0.76
C THR A 190 12.96 15.60 -0.57
N ASP A 191 11.69 16.02 -0.63
CA ASP A 191 10.89 15.97 -1.86
C ASP A 191 11.49 16.85 -2.98
N MET A 192 12.07 18.00 -2.63
CA MET A 192 12.80 18.85 -3.58
C MET A 192 14.04 18.14 -4.14
N ILE A 193 14.86 17.51 -3.30
CA ILE A 193 16.05 16.76 -3.71
C ILE A 193 15.66 15.60 -4.65
N VAL A 194 14.69 14.79 -4.23
CA VAL A 194 14.17 13.68 -5.04
C VAL A 194 13.63 14.18 -6.39
N LYS A 195 12.97 15.33 -6.43
CA LYS A 195 12.51 15.95 -7.68
C LYS A 195 13.66 16.43 -8.55
N CYS A 196 14.68 17.06 -7.95
CA CYS A 196 15.87 17.55 -8.66
C CYS A 196 16.59 16.41 -9.37
N ILE A 197 16.78 15.28 -8.67
CA ILE A 197 17.50 14.11 -9.19
C ILE A 197 16.64 13.34 -10.18
N ARG A 198 15.36 13.05 -9.87
CA ARG A 198 14.54 12.21 -10.76
C ARG A 198 14.03 12.90 -12.03
N ASN A 199 13.79 14.21 -12.00
CA ASN A 199 13.24 14.90 -13.17
C ASN A 199 14.30 15.22 -14.23
N HIS A 200 15.57 15.26 -13.86
CA HIS A 200 16.64 15.63 -14.78
C HIS A 200 17.40 14.38 -15.21
N HIS A 201 17.34 14.04 -16.50
CA HIS A 201 17.87 12.78 -17.01
C HIS A 201 19.35 12.57 -16.67
N ALA A 202 20.16 13.63 -16.71
CA ALA A 202 21.59 13.51 -16.40
C ALA A 202 21.87 13.35 -14.90
N THR A 203 21.09 13.94 -13.98
CA THR A 203 21.29 13.72 -12.54
C THR A 203 20.84 12.32 -12.14
N HIS A 204 19.72 11.87 -12.69
CA HIS A 204 19.25 10.49 -12.52
C HIS A 204 20.25 9.48 -13.10
N GLY A 205 20.80 9.76 -14.28
CA GLY A 205 21.83 8.94 -14.92
C GLY A 205 23.10 8.85 -14.08
N LEU A 206 23.56 9.96 -13.50
CA LEU A 206 24.71 9.99 -12.60
C LEU A 206 24.48 9.14 -11.35
N MET A 207 23.30 9.26 -10.72
CA MET A 207 22.96 8.46 -9.55
C MET A 207 23.00 6.96 -9.87
N ILE A 208 22.41 6.56 -10.99
CA ILE A 208 22.40 5.16 -11.44
C ILE A 208 23.81 4.67 -11.81
N SER A 209 24.65 5.53 -12.40
CA SER A 209 26.02 5.14 -12.76
C SER A 209 26.92 4.87 -11.56
N ILE A 210 26.61 5.48 -10.41
CA ILE A 210 27.31 5.21 -9.15
C ILE A 210 26.73 3.95 -8.50
N ASP A 211 25.40 3.88 -8.39
CA ASP A 211 24.71 2.72 -7.83
C ASP A 211 23.25 2.63 -8.32
N ASP A 212 22.91 1.53 -8.97
CA ASP A 212 21.59 1.23 -9.54
C ASP A 212 20.66 0.40 -8.64
N SER A 213 21.14 -0.07 -7.48
CA SER A 213 20.43 -1.01 -6.59
C SER A 213 19.14 -0.45 -5.96
N LEU A 214 19.01 0.88 -5.85
CA LEU A 214 17.93 1.55 -5.14
C LEU A 214 17.53 2.85 -5.83
N SER A 215 16.30 2.87 -6.33
CA SER A 215 15.69 4.07 -6.88
C SER A 215 15.04 4.93 -5.79
N LEU A 216 15.13 6.26 -5.98
CA LEU A 216 14.42 7.24 -5.15
C LEU A 216 12.92 7.17 -5.41
N LEU A 217 12.12 7.21 -4.35
CA LEU A 217 10.66 7.16 -4.43
C LEU A 217 10.05 8.54 -4.22
N ARG A 218 8.95 8.81 -4.93
CA ARG A 218 8.11 9.97 -4.64
C ARG A 218 6.97 9.60 -3.69
N PRO A 219 6.62 10.51 -2.78
CA PRO A 219 5.49 10.28 -1.89
C PRO A 219 4.20 10.24 -2.72
N THR A 220 3.51 9.11 -2.66
CA THR A 220 2.17 8.96 -3.25
C THR A 220 1.13 9.35 -2.21
N LYS A 221 0.18 10.24 -2.55
CA LYS A 221 -0.90 10.68 -1.64
C LYS A 221 -1.79 9.55 -1.12
N VAL A 222 -1.80 8.41 -1.82
CA VAL A 222 -2.76 7.31 -1.64
C VAL A 222 -2.23 6.19 -0.73
N LYS A 223 -0.92 6.13 -0.48
CA LYS A 223 -0.31 5.02 0.29
C LYS A 223 0.15 5.51 1.65
N PHE A 224 -0.30 4.84 2.72
CA PHE A 224 0.21 5.04 4.06
C PHE A 224 1.74 4.87 4.10
N GLY A 225 2.43 5.76 4.81
CA GLY A 225 3.89 5.72 4.96
C GLY A 225 4.69 6.12 3.72
N SER A 226 4.09 6.69 2.67
CA SER A 226 4.83 7.12 1.47
C SER A 226 5.89 8.20 1.74
N VAL A 227 5.64 9.08 2.72
CA VAL A 227 6.63 10.07 3.20
C VAL A 227 7.81 9.39 3.88
N TYR A 228 7.55 8.40 4.74
CA TYR A 228 8.60 7.61 5.38
C TYR A 228 9.44 6.86 4.34
N GLN A 229 8.79 6.18 3.38
CA GLN A 229 9.50 5.47 2.31
C GLN A 229 10.40 6.40 1.50
N MET A 230 9.96 7.64 1.20
CA MET A 230 10.80 8.63 0.55
C MET A 230 12.04 8.97 1.39
N LEU A 231 11.85 9.28 2.68
CA LEU A 231 12.94 9.63 3.59
C LEU A 231 13.93 8.47 3.77
N GLN A 232 13.42 7.25 3.99
CA GLN A 232 14.23 6.05 4.16
C GLN A 232 15.06 5.75 2.90
N ARG A 233 14.47 5.88 1.72
CA ARG A 233 15.19 5.68 0.44
C ARG A 233 16.24 6.74 0.20
N LEU A 234 16.00 7.98 0.60
CA LEU A 234 16.98 9.05 0.48
C LEU A 234 18.15 8.83 1.45
N ALA A 235 17.86 8.48 2.71
CA ALA A 235 18.89 8.16 3.70
C ALA A 235 19.77 6.98 3.27
N GLY A 236 19.19 5.93 2.69
CA GLY A 236 19.94 4.81 2.10
C GLY A 236 20.77 5.17 0.86
N ARG A 237 20.66 6.40 0.36
CA ARG A 237 21.45 6.94 -0.75
C ARG A 237 22.35 8.09 -0.33
N GLU A 238 22.53 8.33 0.96
CA GLU A 238 23.38 9.41 1.48
C GLU A 238 24.79 9.41 0.88
N GLU A 239 25.49 8.28 0.95
CA GLU A 239 26.84 8.13 0.38
C GLU A 239 26.87 8.35 -1.14
N VAL A 240 25.90 7.77 -1.87
CA VAL A 240 25.77 7.94 -3.32
C VAL A 240 25.56 9.42 -3.68
N LEU A 241 24.72 10.13 -2.93
CA LEU A 241 24.44 11.54 -3.17
C LEU A 241 25.64 12.42 -2.81
N ASN A 242 26.37 12.10 -1.76
CA ASN A 242 27.64 12.76 -1.43
C ASN A 242 28.69 12.52 -2.53
N GLU A 243 28.81 11.29 -3.04
CA GLU A 243 29.72 10.94 -4.14
C GLU A 243 29.37 11.69 -5.44
N MET A 244 28.07 11.87 -5.71
CA MET A 244 27.60 12.66 -6.85
C MET A 244 28.02 14.13 -6.77
N VAL A 245 27.91 14.72 -5.58
CA VAL A 245 27.97 16.17 -5.37
C VAL A 245 29.38 16.65 -5.02
N ASP A 246 30.12 15.86 -4.24
CA ASP A 246 31.45 16.19 -3.70
C ASP A 246 32.52 15.12 -3.97
N GLY A 247 32.14 13.92 -4.41
CA GLY A 247 33.07 12.85 -4.75
C GLY A 247 33.59 12.89 -6.18
N GLY A 248 33.90 11.72 -6.74
CA GLY A 248 34.46 11.54 -8.09
C GLY A 248 33.59 12.10 -9.22
N CYS A 249 32.29 12.30 -8.96
CA CYS A 249 31.34 12.86 -9.92
C CYS A 249 31.12 14.38 -9.77
N ALA A 250 31.79 15.06 -8.83
CA ALA A 250 31.55 16.48 -8.53
C ALA A 250 31.78 17.42 -9.72
N VAL A 251 32.74 17.11 -10.60
CA VAL A 251 32.99 17.88 -11.83
C VAL A 251 31.81 17.73 -12.79
N THR A 252 31.33 16.51 -12.98
CA THR A 252 30.20 16.21 -13.85
C THR A 252 28.91 16.83 -13.32
N TRP A 253 28.69 16.81 -11.99
CA TRP A 253 27.56 17.48 -11.34
C TRP A 253 27.58 18.99 -11.58
N ARG A 254 28.73 19.65 -11.39
CA ARG A 254 28.87 21.10 -11.62
C ARG A 254 28.73 21.49 -13.09
N ALA A 255 29.05 20.59 -14.01
CA ALA A 255 28.91 20.80 -15.45
C ALA A 255 27.46 20.63 -15.97
N LEU A 256 26.52 20.20 -15.12
CA LEU A 256 25.13 19.96 -15.53
C LEU A 256 24.44 21.24 -16.00
N ARG A 257 23.84 21.16 -17.20
CA ARG A 257 23.07 22.26 -17.79
C ARG A 257 21.63 22.20 -17.31
N TRP A 258 21.11 23.33 -16.85
CA TRP A 258 19.73 23.48 -16.38
C TRP A 258 18.94 24.36 -17.35
N SER A 259 17.67 24.01 -17.59
CA SER A 259 16.80 24.75 -18.54
C SER A 259 16.39 26.15 -18.08
N GLY A 260 16.82 26.59 -16.90
CA GLY A 260 16.64 27.97 -16.44
C GLY A 260 17.18 28.25 -15.04
N GLN A 261 17.37 29.54 -14.74
CA GLN A 261 17.99 30.01 -13.49
C GLN A 261 17.27 29.53 -12.22
N LYS A 262 15.94 29.35 -12.28
CA LYS A 262 15.15 28.83 -11.15
C LYS A 262 15.49 27.39 -10.81
N LEU A 263 15.76 26.55 -11.81
CA LEU A 263 16.15 25.15 -11.59
C LEU A 263 17.62 25.07 -11.17
N GLN A 264 18.47 25.93 -11.71
CA GLN A 264 19.86 26.05 -11.27
C GLN A 264 19.96 26.44 -9.78
N LYS A 265 19.23 27.48 -9.34
CA LYS A 265 19.18 27.85 -7.91
C LYS A 265 18.72 26.71 -6.99
N LYS A 266 17.78 25.88 -7.47
CA LYS A 266 17.36 24.67 -6.73
C LYS A 266 18.46 23.62 -6.69
N ASN A 267 19.19 23.42 -7.78
CA ASN A 267 20.33 22.53 -7.82
C ASN A 267 21.44 22.99 -6.88
N ASP A 268 21.75 24.29 -6.85
CA ASP A 268 22.74 24.87 -5.95
C ASP A 268 22.33 24.63 -4.49
N LEU A 269 21.05 24.82 -4.17
CA LEU A 269 20.52 24.50 -2.85
C LEU A 269 20.65 23.00 -2.52
N VAL A 270 20.35 22.10 -3.46
CA VAL A 270 20.57 20.66 -3.29
C VAL A 270 22.05 20.36 -3.02
N TYR A 271 22.96 20.99 -3.76
CA TYR A 271 24.41 20.85 -3.57
C TYR A 271 24.83 21.21 -2.13
N TYR A 272 24.37 22.34 -1.59
CA TYR A 272 24.72 22.73 -0.21
C TYR A 272 24.09 21.82 0.85
N ILE A 273 22.84 21.39 0.64
CA ILE A 273 22.12 20.57 1.61
C ILE A 273 22.68 19.15 1.68
N VAL A 274 22.98 18.52 0.54
CA VAL A 274 23.55 17.17 0.50
C VAL A 274 24.90 17.12 1.21
N ARG A 275 25.68 18.21 1.21
CA ARG A 275 26.96 18.28 1.93
C ARG A 275 26.84 18.59 3.42
N SER A 276 25.64 18.83 3.92
CA SER A 276 25.42 19.25 5.31
C SER A 276 25.18 18.05 6.21
N GLU A 277 26.19 17.67 7.00
CA GLU A 277 26.09 16.56 7.95
C GLU A 277 24.95 16.74 8.96
N SER A 278 24.79 17.95 9.49
CA SER A 278 23.69 18.29 10.41
C SER A 278 22.30 18.06 9.82
N TRP A 279 22.17 18.15 8.49
CA TRP A 279 20.92 17.89 7.80
C TRP A 279 20.67 16.39 7.68
N TRP A 280 21.70 15.61 7.34
CA TRP A 280 21.63 14.14 7.34
C TRP A 280 21.34 13.57 8.72
N ASP A 281 21.96 14.10 9.78
CA ASP A 281 21.62 13.76 11.17
C ASP A 281 20.12 13.96 11.45
N THR A 282 19.56 15.06 10.95
CA THR A 282 18.12 15.34 11.09
C THR A 282 17.27 14.33 10.31
N VAL A 283 17.66 13.98 9.09
CA VAL A 283 16.98 12.97 8.27
C VAL A 283 17.02 11.59 8.94
N ARG A 284 18.21 11.13 9.36
CA ARG A 284 18.42 9.85 10.07
C ARG A 284 17.59 9.79 11.35
N LYS A 285 17.53 10.89 12.11
CA LYS A 285 16.68 11.02 13.30
C LYS A 285 15.20 10.84 12.97
N ILE A 286 14.68 11.52 11.94
CA ILE A 286 13.27 11.42 11.53
C ILE A 286 12.95 10.00 11.05
N VAL A 287 13.82 9.40 10.24
CA VAL A 287 13.66 8.04 9.72
C VAL A 287 13.56 7.05 10.88
N ALA A 288 14.44 7.13 11.88
CA ALA A 288 14.43 6.22 13.04
C ALA A 288 13.10 6.28 13.83
N ILE A 289 12.50 7.46 13.97
CA ILE A 289 11.22 7.65 14.67
C ILE A 289 10.07 7.03 13.86
N MET A 290 10.00 7.37 12.57
CA MET A 290 8.93 6.90 11.70
C MET A 290 9.04 5.40 11.40
N GLU A 291 10.25 4.83 11.42
CA GLU A 291 10.52 3.41 11.21
C GLU A 291 9.81 2.55 12.26
N ALA A 292 9.77 2.99 13.51
CA ALA A 292 9.06 2.26 14.58
C ALA A 292 7.58 2.06 14.25
N VAL A 293 6.92 3.14 13.83
CA VAL A 293 5.49 3.14 13.47
C VAL A 293 5.28 2.36 12.16
N TYR A 294 6.16 2.54 11.18
CA TYR A 294 6.05 1.87 9.89
C TYR A 294 6.27 0.35 9.98
N ASN A 295 7.21 -0.10 10.81
CA ASN A 295 7.43 -1.53 11.04
C ASN A 295 6.24 -2.17 11.76
N LEU A 296 5.60 -1.46 12.69
CA LEU A 296 4.35 -1.95 13.27
C LEU A 296 3.25 -2.07 12.21
N LEU A 297 3.04 -1.02 11.41
CA LEU A 297 2.08 -1.04 10.30
C LEU A 297 2.30 -2.27 9.41
N LYS A 298 3.56 -2.55 9.04
CA LYS A 298 3.93 -3.69 8.20
C LYS A 298 3.67 -5.03 8.87
N ARG A 299 3.86 -5.16 10.18
CA ARG A 299 3.53 -6.39 10.94
C ARG A 299 2.02 -6.60 10.98
N MET A 300 1.25 -5.55 11.23
CA MET A 300 -0.22 -5.64 11.22
C MET A 300 -0.76 -6.07 9.85
N ASP A 301 -0.18 -5.56 8.77
CA ASP A 301 -0.58 -5.87 7.39
C ASP A 301 -0.19 -7.30 6.97
N ARG A 302 1.00 -7.78 7.36
CA ARG A 302 1.53 -9.09 6.93
C ARG A 302 1.12 -10.26 7.81
N GLU A 303 1.06 -10.06 9.12
CA GLU A 303 1.00 -11.14 10.10
C GLU A 303 -0.39 -11.25 10.75
N GLY A 304 -1.34 -10.37 10.39
CA GLY A 304 -2.71 -10.39 10.93
C GLY A 304 -2.76 -10.19 12.45
N VAL A 305 -1.73 -9.54 13.01
CA VAL A 305 -1.53 -9.42 14.46
C VAL A 305 -2.66 -8.60 15.09
N SER A 306 -3.21 -9.15 16.18
CA SER A 306 -4.37 -8.61 16.89
C SER A 306 -4.18 -7.14 17.31
N PRO A 307 -5.27 -6.32 17.29
CA PRO A 307 -5.34 -4.97 17.85
C PRO A 307 -4.83 -4.82 19.29
N THR A 308 -4.60 -5.91 20.04
CA THR A 308 -4.12 -5.87 21.43
C THR A 308 -2.75 -5.18 21.59
N ILE A 309 -1.91 -5.17 20.53
CA ILE A 309 -0.65 -4.40 20.51
C ILE A 309 -0.89 -2.87 20.55
N LEU A 310 -2.11 -2.39 20.31
CA LEU A 310 -2.42 -0.96 20.27
C LEU A 310 -2.41 -0.29 21.65
N VAL A 311 -2.69 -1.03 22.73
CA VAL A 311 -2.58 -0.51 24.09
C VAL A 311 -1.09 -0.41 24.49
N GLU A 312 -0.29 -1.41 24.10
CA GLU A 312 1.16 -1.41 24.30
C GLU A 312 1.91 -0.52 23.28
N PHE A 313 1.21 0.04 22.30
CA PHE A 313 1.80 0.82 21.21
C PHE A 313 2.39 2.13 21.71
N GLY A 314 1.67 2.82 22.60
CA GLY A 314 2.17 4.02 23.26
C GLY A 314 3.48 3.75 23.99
N ASP A 315 3.55 2.64 24.72
CA ASP A 315 4.73 2.23 25.50
C ASP A 315 5.87 1.73 24.61
N LEU A 316 5.58 1.07 23.49
CA LEU A 316 6.57 0.66 22.50
C LEU A 316 7.25 1.88 21.86
N ILE A 317 6.45 2.85 21.44
CA ILE A 317 6.95 4.10 20.87
C ILE A 317 7.71 4.90 21.94
N ALA A 318 7.17 5.02 23.16
CA ALA A 318 7.85 5.68 24.27
C ALA A 318 9.22 5.07 24.58
N ARG A 319 9.33 3.73 24.64
CA ARG A 319 10.61 3.03 24.84
C ARG A 319 11.62 3.31 23.72
N LYS A 320 11.16 3.31 22.46
CA LYS A 320 12.04 3.65 21.33
C LYS A 320 12.49 5.12 21.35
N LEU A 321 11.62 6.04 21.75
CA LEU A 321 11.96 7.46 21.91
C LEU A 321 12.85 7.72 23.12
N ALA A 322 12.74 6.91 24.18
CA ALA A 322 13.61 6.99 25.35
C ALA A 322 15.08 6.72 24.97
N ASN A 323 15.30 5.72 24.11
CA ASN A 323 16.63 5.34 23.62
C ASN A 323 17.15 6.20 22.46
N GLY A 324 16.36 7.17 21.97
CA GLY A 324 16.72 8.01 20.82
C GLY A 324 17.38 9.35 21.20
N VAL A 325 18.09 9.94 20.23
CA VAL A 325 18.82 11.23 20.29
C VAL A 325 17.89 12.46 20.21
N LEU A 326 16.64 12.33 20.66
CA LEU A 326 15.66 13.42 20.59
C LEU A 326 15.85 14.40 21.75
N THR A 327 15.65 15.68 21.49
CA THR A 327 15.53 16.68 22.55
C THR A 327 14.24 16.43 23.36
N LYS A 328 14.19 16.95 24.59
CA LYS A 328 13.00 16.82 25.45
C LYS A 328 11.72 17.30 24.75
N LYS A 329 11.78 18.47 24.10
CA LYS A 329 10.66 19.06 23.36
C LYS A 329 10.20 18.20 22.19
N GLU A 330 11.13 17.61 21.43
CA GLU A 330 10.76 16.74 20.32
C GLU A 330 10.15 15.42 20.79
N LYS A 331 10.62 14.87 21.92
CA LYS A 331 9.99 13.70 22.55
C LYS A 331 8.55 14.03 22.97
N GLU A 332 8.32 15.20 23.55
CA GLU A 332 6.98 15.70 23.92
C GLU A 332 6.08 15.83 22.69
N ASP A 333 6.52 16.53 21.64
CA ASP A 333 5.77 16.71 20.38
C ASP A 333 5.33 15.37 19.76
N VAL A 334 6.24 14.38 19.72
CA VAL A 334 5.97 13.05 19.18
C VAL A 334 4.98 12.30 20.08
N MET A 335 5.21 12.29 21.39
CA MET A 335 4.36 11.60 22.35
C MET A 335 2.96 12.20 22.41
N ASP A 336 2.80 13.51 22.21
CA ASP A 336 1.50 14.15 22.12
C ASP A 336 0.71 13.66 20.90
N LYS A 337 1.37 13.46 19.75
CA LYS A 337 0.71 12.84 18.58
C LYS A 337 0.33 11.39 18.85
N VAL A 338 1.21 10.63 19.50
CA VAL A 338 0.93 9.23 19.87
C VAL A 338 -0.26 9.14 20.83
N LYS A 339 -0.27 9.93 21.90
CA LYS A 339 -1.35 9.96 22.91
C LYS A 339 -2.68 10.37 22.30
N ASN A 340 -2.69 11.42 21.48
CA ASN A 340 -3.90 11.85 20.77
C ASN A 340 -4.46 10.70 19.91
N ARG A 341 -3.60 9.92 19.23
CA ARG A 341 -4.05 8.80 18.42
C ARG A 341 -4.54 7.62 19.24
N VAL A 342 -3.85 7.26 20.33
CA VAL A 342 -4.28 6.21 21.25
C VAL A 342 -5.62 6.54 21.93
N GLN A 343 -5.87 7.81 22.27
CA GLN A 343 -7.15 8.24 22.84
C GLN A 343 -8.31 8.25 21.82
N THR A 344 -8.02 8.35 20.53
CA THR A 344 -9.01 8.32 19.44
C THR A 344 -9.27 6.92 18.88
N MET A 345 -8.56 5.91 19.40
CA MET A 345 -8.73 4.48 19.09
C MET A 345 -9.67 3.85 20.09
#